data_AF-A0A352ND31-F1
#
_entry.id   AF-A0A352ND31-F1
#
_cell.length_a   1.000
_cell.length_b   1.000
_cell.length_c   1.000
_cell.angle_alpha   90.00
_cell.angle_beta   90.00
_cell.angle_gamma   90.00
#
_symmetry.space_group_name_H-M   'P 1'
#
loop_
_entity.id
_entity.type
_entity.pdbx_description
1 polymer ?
#
loop_
_entity_poly.entity_id
_entity_poly.type
_entity_poly.pdbx_seq_one_letter_code
_entity_poly.pdbx_strand_id
1 'polypeptide(L)'
;MVRPARAYDEKVKPYLKEIRHWRNQDMSIVKVAERLGVTQPFLNIKMKEYPELKEALQARSLTEDELRVKAEKEALYRRRYLNSTKSFIRRQASLEEKLDFIHLIFQNSSEEERKVILKKIKEF
;
A
#
# COMPACT_ATOMS: atom_id res chain seq x y z
N MET A 1 -9.37 -32.52 8.28
CA MET A 1 -9.47 -31.35 7.37
C MET A 1 -10.85 -30.72 7.55
N VAL A 2 -10.92 -29.50 8.13
CA VAL A 2 -12.20 -28.78 8.30
C VAL A 2 -12.62 -28.26 6.93
N ARG A 3 -13.80 -28.66 6.45
CA ARG A 3 -14.31 -28.21 5.14
C ARG A 3 -14.45 -26.68 5.16
N PRO A 4 -13.93 -25.95 4.16
CA PRO A 4 -13.93 -24.48 4.16
C PRO A 4 -15.33 -23.84 4.19
N ALA A 5 -16.37 -24.60 3.83
CA ALA A 5 -17.77 -24.17 3.97
C ALA A 5 -18.19 -24.03 5.45
N ARG A 6 -17.85 -25.00 6.32
CA ARG A 6 -18.19 -24.92 7.77
C ARG A 6 -17.49 -23.74 8.46
N ALA A 7 -16.25 -23.47 8.06
CA ALA A 7 -15.49 -22.34 8.61
C ALA A 7 -16.15 -20.97 8.31
N TYR A 8 -16.86 -20.83 7.18
CA TYR A 8 -17.57 -19.59 6.87
C TYR A 8 -18.80 -19.41 7.75
N ASP A 9 -19.67 -20.43 7.81
CA ASP A 9 -20.91 -20.37 8.56
C ASP A 9 -20.68 -20.26 10.08
N GLU A 10 -19.61 -20.85 10.61
CA GLU A 10 -19.30 -20.81 12.05
C GLU A 10 -18.50 -19.58 12.48
N LYS A 11 -17.51 -19.15 11.67
CA LYS A 11 -16.54 -18.13 12.09
C LYS A 11 -16.72 -16.77 11.45
N VAL A 12 -17.47 -16.67 10.35
CA VAL A 12 -17.55 -15.43 9.57
C VAL A 12 -18.99 -14.90 9.52
N LYS A 13 -19.95 -15.74 9.10
CA LYS A 13 -21.35 -15.37 8.93
C LYS A 13 -22.00 -14.76 10.18
N PRO A 14 -21.77 -15.27 11.41
CA PRO A 14 -22.37 -14.69 12.61
C PRO A 14 -21.84 -13.27 12.92
N TYR A 15 -20.64 -12.96 12.44
CA TYR A 15 -19.89 -11.75 12.78
C TYR A 15 -19.93 -10.68 11.68
N LEU A 16 -20.82 -10.79 10.67
CA LEU A 16 -20.86 -9.85 9.54
C LEU A 16 -21.11 -8.40 9.98
N LYS A 17 -21.87 -8.18 11.06
CA LYS A 17 -22.12 -6.85 11.61
C LYS A 17 -20.86 -6.26 12.25
N GLU A 18 -20.14 -7.07 13.01
CA GLU A 18 -18.89 -6.73 13.66
C GLU A 18 -17.79 -6.46 12.64
N ILE A 19 -17.70 -7.28 11.59
CA ILE A 19 -16.79 -7.07 10.46
C ILE A 19 -17.04 -5.69 9.83
N ARG A 20 -18.31 -5.35 9.55
CA ARG A 20 -18.67 -4.03 9.01
C ARG A 20 -18.26 -2.90 9.97
N HIS A 21 -18.48 -3.08 11.27
CA HIS A 21 -18.06 -2.11 12.29
C HIS A 21 -16.53 -1.92 12.30
N TRP A 22 -15.75 -3.00 12.27
CA TRP A 22 -14.29 -2.92 12.23
C TRP A 22 -13.77 -2.27 10.95
N ARG A 23 -14.39 -2.56 9.80
CA ARG A 23 -14.01 -1.93 8.52
C ARG A 23 -14.35 -0.45 8.47
N ASN A 24 -15.42 -0.02 9.15
CA ASN A 24 -15.72 1.40 9.33
C ASN A 24 -14.69 2.11 10.23
N GLN A 25 -14.00 1.38 11.11
CA GLN A 25 -12.89 1.88 11.92
C GLN A 25 -11.53 1.78 11.21
N ASP A 26 -11.52 1.68 9.87
CA ASP A 26 -10.31 1.57 9.04
C ASP A 26 -9.43 0.34 9.36
N MET A 27 -9.98 -0.70 10.00
CA MET A 27 -9.24 -1.92 10.28
C MET A 27 -8.95 -2.71 9.01
N SER A 28 -7.70 -3.07 8.76
CA SER A 28 -7.32 -3.84 7.57
C SER A 28 -7.97 -5.23 7.53
N ILE A 29 -8.15 -5.79 6.33
CA ILE A 29 -8.69 -7.15 6.15
C ILE A 29 -7.81 -8.19 6.88
N VAL A 30 -6.50 -7.96 6.95
CA VAL A 30 -5.55 -8.81 7.70
C VAL A 30 -5.94 -8.86 9.18
N LYS A 31 -6.13 -7.70 9.82
CA LYS A 31 -6.53 -7.61 11.22
C LYS A 31 -7.93 -8.17 11.48
N VAL A 32 -8.84 -8.00 10.52
CA VAL A 32 -10.17 -8.63 10.58
C VAL A 32 -10.04 -10.16 10.55
N ALA A 33 -9.21 -10.71 9.66
CA ALA A 33 -8.95 -12.15 9.58
C ALA A 33 -8.34 -12.70 10.89
N GLU A 34 -7.35 -12.00 11.45
CA GLU A 34 -6.74 -12.33 12.73
C GLU A 34 -7.77 -12.39 13.86
N ARG A 35 -8.67 -11.40 13.94
CA ARG A 35 -9.76 -11.37 14.95
C ARG A 35 -10.75 -12.51 14.82
N LEU A 36 -11.06 -12.90 13.58
CA LEU A 36 -11.96 -14.03 13.30
C LEU A 36 -11.27 -15.40 13.43
N GLY A 37 -9.95 -15.43 13.70
CA GLY A 37 -9.18 -16.67 13.75
C GLY A 37 -9.16 -17.42 12.41
N VAL A 38 -9.13 -16.68 11.30
CA VAL A 38 -9.04 -17.18 9.93
C VAL A 38 -7.89 -16.50 9.20
N THR A 39 -7.56 -16.99 8.00
CA THR A 39 -6.49 -16.40 7.18
C THR A 39 -7.05 -15.35 6.22
N GLN A 40 -6.25 -14.34 5.86
CA GLN A 40 -6.66 -13.35 4.86
C GLN A 40 -7.01 -14.00 3.50
N PRO A 41 -6.24 -14.98 2.97
CA PRO A 41 -6.62 -15.69 1.73
C PRO A 41 -8.00 -16.36 1.82
N PHE A 42 -8.36 -16.90 2.99
CA PHE A 42 -9.68 -17.48 3.19
C PHE A 42 -10.80 -16.43 3.01
N LEU A 43 -10.68 -15.25 3.62
CA LEU A 43 -11.65 -14.17 3.43
C LEU A 43 -11.70 -13.70 1.96
N ASN A 44 -10.55 -13.60 1.29
CA ASN A 44 -10.47 -13.18 -0.12
C ASN A 44 -11.12 -14.18 -1.08
N ILE A 45 -11.08 -15.48 -0.76
CA ILE A 45 -11.80 -16.51 -1.53
C ILE A 45 -13.29 -16.39 -1.23
N LYS A 46 -13.67 -16.33 0.05
CA LYS A 46 -15.07 -16.34 0.48
C LYS A 46 -15.84 -15.09 0.05
N MET A 47 -15.21 -13.92 -0.02
CA MET A 47 -15.88 -12.71 -0.52
C MET A 47 -16.30 -12.79 -1.99
N LYS A 48 -15.74 -13.73 -2.78
CA LYS A 48 -16.20 -14.00 -4.16
C LYS A 48 -17.45 -14.86 -4.20
N GLU A 49 -17.60 -15.74 -3.20
CA GLU A 49 -18.69 -16.70 -3.08
C GLU A 49 -19.89 -16.10 -2.33
N TYR A 50 -19.65 -15.17 -1.39
CA TYR A 50 -20.66 -14.62 -0.49
C TYR A 50 -20.72 -13.09 -0.58
N PRO A 51 -21.73 -12.52 -1.27
CA PRO A 51 -21.90 -11.07 -1.44
C PRO A 51 -21.99 -10.31 -0.11
N GLU A 52 -22.62 -10.89 0.91
CA GLU A 52 -22.79 -10.27 2.22
C GLU A 52 -21.46 -10.06 2.96
N LEU A 53 -20.49 -10.96 2.75
CA LEU A 53 -19.13 -10.79 3.26
C LEU A 53 -18.39 -9.71 2.49
N LYS A 54 -18.57 -9.63 1.16
CA LYS A 54 -17.97 -8.59 0.33
C LYS A 54 -18.42 -7.20 0.79
N GLU A 55 -19.71 -7.02 1.05
CA GLU A 55 -20.26 -5.78 1.61
C GLU A 55 -19.71 -5.47 2.99
N ALA A 56 -19.64 -6.47 3.89
CA ALA A 56 -19.10 -6.28 5.23
C ALA A 56 -17.61 -5.91 5.22
N LEU A 57 -16.84 -6.47 4.28
CA LEU A 57 -15.40 -6.19 4.11
C LEU A 57 -15.11 -4.89 3.37
N GLN A 58 -16.10 -4.26 2.75
CA GLN A 58 -15.92 -3.00 2.06
C GLN A 58 -15.47 -1.93 3.07
N ALA A 59 -14.39 -1.20 2.74
CA ALA A 59 -13.99 -0.05 3.54
C ALA A 59 -15.12 0.99 3.47
N ARG A 60 -15.30 1.77 4.55
CA ARG A 60 -16.06 3.01 4.41
C ARG A 60 -15.38 3.90 3.37
N SER A 61 -16.18 4.64 2.61
CA SER A 61 -15.65 5.74 1.81
C SER A 61 -15.04 6.76 2.76
N LEU A 62 -13.79 7.14 2.50
CA LEU A 62 -13.15 8.23 3.21
C LEU A 62 -13.84 9.54 2.82
N THR A 63 -13.96 10.45 3.79
CA THR A 63 -14.40 11.82 3.53
C THR A 63 -13.35 12.56 2.70
N GLU A 64 -13.74 13.66 2.03
CA GLU A 64 -12.80 14.47 1.23
C GLU A 64 -11.60 14.97 2.06
N ASP A 65 -11.85 15.35 3.32
CA ASP A 65 -10.79 15.76 4.24
C ASP A 65 -9.83 14.62 4.58
N GLU A 66 -10.35 13.41 4.83
CA GLU A 66 -9.51 12.23 5.09
C GLU A 66 -8.70 11.81 3.86
N LEU A 67 -9.27 11.95 2.66
CA LEU A 67 -8.57 11.73 1.40
C LEU A 67 -7.43 12.74 1.22
N ARG A 68 -7.67 14.02 1.52
CA ARG A 68 -6.64 15.07 1.46
C ARG A 68 -5.51 14.77 2.44
N VAL A 69 -5.83 14.49 3.70
CA VAL A 69 -4.83 14.15 4.73
C VAL A 69 -4.03 12.90 4.35
N LYS A 70 -4.69 11.89 3.77
CA LYS A 70 -4.00 10.70 3.26
C LYS A 70 -3.02 11.04 2.14
N ALA A 71 -3.44 11.84 1.16
CA ALA A 71 -2.58 12.28 0.06
C ALA A 71 -1.37 13.10 0.56
N GLU A 72 -1.57 13.99 1.53
CA GLU A 72 -0.51 14.76 2.17
C GLU A 72 0.49 13.86 2.92
N LYS A 73 -0.01 12.89 3.69
CA LYS A 73 0.83 11.91 4.38
C LYS A 73 1.64 11.09 3.37
N GLU A 74 1.01 10.60 2.31
CA GLU A 74 1.71 9.87 1.24
C GLU A 74 2.79 10.71 0.56
N ALA A 75 2.52 11.99 0.28
CA ALA A 75 3.51 12.92 -0.24
C ALA A 75 4.69 13.11 0.73
N LEU A 76 4.41 13.26 2.03
CA LEU A 76 5.43 13.36 3.06
C LEU A 76 6.28 12.09 3.17
N TYR A 77 5.65 10.91 3.16
CA TYR A 77 6.35 9.62 3.17
C TYR A 77 7.25 9.46 1.94
N ARG A 78 6.74 9.76 0.74
CA ARG A 78 7.54 9.73 -0.50
C ARG A 78 8.75 10.64 -0.41
N ARG A 79 8.57 11.87 0.11
CA ARG A 79 9.68 12.83 0.29
C ARG A 79 10.70 12.32 1.30
N ARG A 80 10.27 11.76 2.44
CA ARG A 80 11.15 11.17 3.45
C ARG A 80 11.94 9.99 2.89
N TYR A 81 11.27 9.11 2.15
CA TYR A 81 11.91 7.96 1.51
C TYR A 81 12.98 8.41 0.51
N LEU A 82 12.65 9.35 -0.38
CA LEU A 82 13.60 9.93 -1.35
C LEU A 82 14.84 10.52 -0.65
N ASN A 83 14.65 11.26 0.43
CA ASN A 83 15.76 11.81 1.21
C ASN A 83 16.63 10.72 1.84
N SER A 84 16.01 9.67 2.35
CA SER A 84 16.72 8.50 2.91
C SER A 84 17.55 7.81 1.83
N THR A 85 16.95 7.54 0.67
CA THR A 85 17.63 6.91 -0.49
C THR A 85 18.78 7.78 -0.99
N LYS A 86 18.58 9.09 -1.12
CA LYS A 86 19.66 10.03 -1.49
C LYS A 86 20.81 9.99 -0.48
N SER A 87 20.50 9.95 0.81
CA SER A 87 21.50 9.87 1.88
C SER A 87 22.27 8.54 1.86
N PHE A 88 21.59 7.44 1.54
CA PHE A 88 22.19 6.12 1.35
C PHE A 88 23.15 6.12 0.15
N ILE A 89 22.68 6.52 -1.03
CA ILE A 89 23.49 6.57 -2.26
C ILE A 89 24.73 7.45 -2.03
N ARG A 90 24.59 8.61 -1.40
CA ARG A 90 25.74 9.49 -1.15
C ARG A 90 26.83 8.81 -0.32
N ARG A 91 26.46 8.08 0.74
CA ARG A 91 27.38 7.55 1.75
C ARG A 91 27.91 6.16 1.45
N GLN A 92 27.08 5.31 0.86
CA GLN A 92 27.35 3.87 0.78
C GLN A 92 27.54 3.36 -0.65
N ALA A 93 27.01 4.06 -1.66
CA ALA A 93 27.15 3.60 -3.04
C ALA A 93 28.54 3.88 -3.60
N SER A 94 29.06 2.91 -4.35
CA SER A 94 30.30 3.02 -5.13
C SER A 94 30.14 4.05 -6.25
N LEU A 95 31.25 4.40 -6.92
CA LEU A 95 31.19 5.31 -8.06
C LEU A 95 30.39 4.71 -9.23
N GLU A 96 30.58 3.43 -9.50
CA GLU A 96 29.90 2.70 -10.58
C GLU A 96 28.38 2.66 -10.32
N GLU A 97 27.97 2.29 -9.10
CA GLU A 97 26.55 2.28 -8.71
C GLU A 97 25.91 3.68 -8.83
N LYS A 98 26.65 4.74 -8.48
CA LYS A 98 26.18 6.13 -8.64
C LYS A 98 25.96 6.48 -10.11
N LEU A 99 26.86 6.05 -11.00
CA LEU A 99 26.72 6.26 -12.44
C LEU A 99 25.53 5.47 -13.00
N ASP A 100 25.32 4.24 -12.55
CA ASP A 100 24.15 3.44 -12.93
C ASP A 100 22.85 4.12 -12.51
N PHE A 101 22.79 4.66 -11.28
CA PHE A 101 21.64 5.43 -10.82
C PHE A 101 21.38 6.67 -11.69
N ILE A 102 22.43 7.41 -12.05
CA ILE A 102 22.32 8.57 -12.94
C ILE A 102 21.81 8.12 -14.32
N HIS A 103 22.38 7.06 -14.87
CA HIS A 103 21.99 6.52 -16.17
C HIS A 103 20.52 6.07 -16.19
N LEU A 104 20.08 5.38 -15.14
CA LEU A 104 18.69 4.97 -14.97
C LEU A 104 17.73 6.17 -14.91
N ILE A 105 18.11 7.23 -14.19
CA ILE A 105 17.33 8.48 -14.16
C ILE A 105 17.25 9.07 -15.57
N PHE A 106 18.37 9.16 -16.29
CA PHE A 106 18.39 9.66 -17.66
C PHE A 106 17.49 8.84 -18.59
N GLN A 107 17.58 7.51 -18.57
CA GLN A 107 16.77 6.63 -19.43
C GLN A 107 15.27 6.84 -19.22
N ASN A 108 14.84 7.04 -17.97
CA ASN A 108 13.43 7.18 -17.63
C ASN A 108 12.91 8.63 -17.64
N SER A 109 13.79 9.62 -17.78
CA SER A 109 13.42 11.02 -17.86
C SER A 109 13.04 11.45 -19.28
N SER A 110 12.12 12.41 -19.36
CA SER A 110 11.78 13.08 -20.61
C SER A 110 12.95 13.92 -21.14
N GLU A 111 12.90 14.33 -22.42
CA GLU A 111 13.98 15.11 -23.03
C GLU A 111 14.19 16.47 -22.31
N GLU A 112 13.11 17.08 -21.81
CA GLU A 112 13.15 18.33 -21.04
C GLU A 112 13.80 18.14 -19.67
N GLU A 113 13.44 17.06 -18.98
CA GLU A 113 14.02 16.70 -17.68
C GLU A 113 15.53 16.41 -17.80
N ARG A 114 15.93 15.68 -18.85
CA ARG A 114 17.35 15.40 -19.14
C ARG A 114 18.15 16.69 -19.32
N LYS A 115 17.61 17.70 -20.02
CA LYS A 115 18.26 19.01 -20.20
C LYS A 115 18.48 19.72 -18.86
N VAL A 116 17.50 19.68 -17.95
CA VAL A 116 17.62 20.25 -16.60
C VAL A 116 18.67 19.50 -15.77
N ILE A 117 18.69 18.17 -15.84
CA ILE A 117 19.67 17.33 -15.11
C ILE A 117 21.10 17.64 -15.60
N LEU A 118 21.32 17.67 -16.92
CA LEU A 118 22.62 18.02 -17.50
C LEU A 118 23.09 19.41 -17.09
N LYS A 119 22.19 20.39 -17.04
CA LYS A 119 22.53 21.74 -16.57
C LYS A 119 23.02 21.72 -15.12
N LYS A 120 22.31 21.02 -14.22
CA LYS A 120 22.68 20.91 -12.81
C LYS A 120 23.99 20.14 -12.58
N ILE A 121 24.31 19.16 -13.41
CA ILE A 121 25.60 18.43 -13.32
C ILE A 121 26.77 19.35 -13.71
N LYS A 122 26.59 20.23 -14.70
CA LYS A 122 27.63 21.17 -15.18
C LYS A 122 27.89 22.35 -14.25
N GLU A 123 26.97 22.63 -13.33
CA GLU A 123 27.09 23.71 -12.32
C GLU A 123 27.90 23.28 -11.09
N PHE A 124 28.31 22.01 -10.99
CA PHE A 124 29.19 21.45 -9.97
C PHE A 124 30.57 21.12 -10.55
#